data_AF-A0A8H7BZ76-F1
#
_entry.id   AF-A0A8H7BZ76-F1
#
_cell.length_a   1.000
_cell.length_b   1.000
_cell.length_c   1.000
_cell.angle_alpha   90.00
_cell.angle_beta   90.00
_cell.angle_gamma   90.00
#
_symmetry.space_group_name_H-M   'P 1'
#
loop_
_entity.id
_entity.type
_entity.pdbx_description
1 polymer ?
#
loop_
_entity_poly.entity_id
_entity_poly.type
_entity_poly.pdbx_seq_one_letter_code
_entity_poly.pdbx_strand_id
1 'polypeptide(L)'
;MSVPARRFLLGKTFKRPVANARWISSSDNVADQPKYSEATKKIVYGLAKVMGYYSTSSTAIRVSHDLYNVCAQQMEKNKDFFVGTCNLPDNFQSWFSVTQLHVWMLMVHLRAENQGKLYIQELVNRFFEDAEAKIREHGITQQKVINSYIKDLLAQFHGGVVAYDEGMCKDDPVLAAALWRNLFAPTTNDATDLAYVVQYIRRELQALEQFGGEKFNAGIVEFGKPEARFES
;
A
#
# COMPACT_ATOMS: atom_id res chain seq x y z
N MET A 1 15.19 -28.21 75.67
CA MET A 1 16.21 -27.28 76.23
C MET A 1 16.31 -26.06 75.32
N SER A 2 16.21 -24.87 75.93
CA SER A 2 16.61 -23.49 75.53
C SER A 2 17.17 -23.27 74.09
N VAL A 3 16.66 -22.40 73.19
CA VAL A 3 16.41 -20.91 73.24
C VAL A 3 17.74 -20.11 73.20
N PRO A 4 17.92 -18.88 72.61
CA PRO A 4 17.14 -18.01 71.66
C PRO A 4 17.95 -17.10 70.64
N ALA A 5 17.20 -16.25 69.89
CA ALA A 5 17.40 -14.79 69.64
C ALA A 5 18.40 -14.24 68.60
N ARG A 6 17.90 -13.38 67.69
CA ARG A 6 17.87 -11.89 67.75
C ARG A 6 16.88 -11.36 66.67
N ARG A 7 15.82 -10.58 66.94
CA ARG A 7 15.69 -9.19 67.45
C ARG A 7 16.07 -8.17 66.33
N PHE A 8 15.30 -7.16 65.89
CA PHE A 8 14.23 -6.34 66.51
C PHE A 8 13.54 -5.45 65.44
N LEU A 9 12.22 -5.22 65.61
CA LEU A 9 11.40 -3.98 65.49
C LEU A 9 11.58 -3.02 64.28
N LEU A 10 10.52 -2.39 63.73
CA LEU A 10 9.48 -1.63 64.41
C LEU A 10 8.11 -1.71 63.71
N GLY A 11 7.06 -1.81 64.52
CA GLY A 11 5.71 -1.42 64.11
C GLY A 11 5.43 0.06 64.37
N LYS A 12 4.29 0.54 63.85
CA LYS A 12 3.25 1.24 64.64
C LYS A 12 2.01 1.51 63.78
N THR A 13 0.88 1.21 64.40
CA THR A 13 -0.53 1.41 64.05
C THR A 13 -0.95 2.87 63.91
N PHE A 14 -2.05 3.18 63.18
CA PHE A 14 -3.32 3.71 63.75
C PHE A 14 -4.33 4.15 62.66
N LYS A 15 -5.63 4.08 63.02
CA LYS A 15 -6.86 4.19 62.22
C LYS A 15 -7.16 5.58 61.64
N ARG A 16 -8.01 5.64 60.61
CA ARG A 16 -8.83 6.82 60.25
C ARG A 16 -10.34 6.47 60.23
N PRO A 17 -11.23 7.45 60.52
CA PRO A 17 -12.65 7.21 60.83
C PRO A 17 -13.57 7.29 59.61
N VAL A 18 -14.84 6.93 59.84
CA VAL A 18 -15.93 6.68 58.87
C VAL A 18 -16.92 7.86 58.82
N ALA A 19 -17.64 7.96 57.69
CA ALA A 19 -18.89 8.71 57.39
C ALA A 19 -18.69 10.18 56.92
N ASN A 20 -19.44 10.76 55.97
CA ASN A 20 -20.76 10.43 55.42
C ASN A 20 -21.03 11.18 54.09
N ALA A 21 -21.85 10.57 53.23
CA ALA A 21 -22.91 11.17 52.39
C ALA A 21 -22.60 12.15 51.22
N ARG A 22 -23.03 11.73 50.01
CA ARG A 22 -24.19 12.26 49.24
C ARG A 22 -23.88 12.61 47.76
N TRP A 23 -24.70 12.01 46.90
CA TRP A 23 -24.74 12.07 45.44
C TRP A 23 -24.90 13.47 44.85
N ILE A 24 -24.21 13.74 43.74
CA ILE A 24 -24.69 14.57 42.64
C ILE A 24 -24.36 13.83 41.33
N SER A 25 -25.38 13.33 40.65
CA SER A 25 -25.28 12.94 39.24
C SER A 25 -25.37 14.21 38.39
N SER A 26 -24.28 14.55 37.71
CA SER A 26 -24.32 15.48 36.59
C SER A 26 -23.81 14.75 35.36
N SER A 27 -24.72 14.56 34.42
CA SER A 27 -24.44 14.20 33.04
C SER A 27 -23.64 15.34 32.39
N ASP A 28 -22.32 15.22 32.38
CA ASP A 28 -21.45 16.12 31.64
C ASP A 28 -21.02 15.47 30.32
N ASN A 29 -21.59 16.04 29.27
CA ASN A 29 -21.25 15.89 27.87
C ASN A 29 -19.73 16.10 27.71
N VAL A 30 -18.96 15.03 27.43
CA VAL A 30 -17.55 15.16 27.03
C VAL A 30 -17.55 15.67 25.58
N ALA A 31 -17.77 16.97 25.43
CA ALA A 31 -17.49 17.67 24.19
C ALA A 31 -15.96 17.62 23.98
N ASP A 32 -15.55 16.93 22.91
CA ASP A 32 -14.18 16.85 22.43
C ASP A 32 -13.70 18.26 22.08
N GLN A 33 -12.97 18.89 23.01
CA GLN A 33 -12.42 20.23 22.82
C GLN A 33 -11.25 20.15 21.85
N PRO A 34 -11.18 21.02 20.81
CA PRO A 34 -10.06 21.02 19.89
C PRO A 34 -8.78 21.42 20.65
N LYS A 35 -7.88 20.44 20.82
CA LYS A 35 -6.64 20.49 21.62
C LYS A 35 -5.67 21.64 21.28
N TYR A 36 -5.90 22.38 20.18
CA TYR A 36 -5.07 23.50 19.73
C TYR A 36 -5.88 24.59 19.04
N SER A 37 -5.51 25.85 19.28
CA SER A 37 -6.12 27.01 18.61
C SER A 37 -5.82 27.04 17.11
N GLU A 38 -6.73 27.58 16.31
CA GLU A 38 -6.55 27.73 14.85
C GLU A 38 -5.34 28.58 14.47
N ALA A 39 -5.01 29.58 15.29
CA ALA A 39 -3.81 30.39 15.09
C ALA A 39 -2.53 29.56 15.29
N THR A 40 -2.49 28.70 16.32
CA THR A 40 -1.37 27.78 16.57
C THR A 40 -1.19 26.80 15.41
N LYS A 41 -2.29 26.25 14.88
CA LYS A 41 -2.25 25.36 13.70
C LYS A 41 -1.61 26.07 12.51
N LYS A 42 -2.07 27.29 12.16
CA LYS A 42 -1.53 28.06 11.02
C LYS A 42 -0.03 28.37 11.16
N ILE A 43 0.42 28.70 12.37
CA ILE A 43 1.84 28.96 12.65
C ILE A 43 2.67 27.69 12.48
N VAL A 44 2.21 26.56 13.04
CA VAL A 44 2.92 25.27 12.92
C VAL A 44 2.95 24.80 11.47
N TYR A 45 1.85 24.93 10.71
CA TYR A 45 1.83 24.60 9.28
C TYR A 45 2.74 25.50 8.44
N GLY A 46 2.77 26.81 8.75
CA GLY A 46 3.69 27.75 8.10
C GLY A 46 5.16 27.40 8.37
N LEU A 47 5.48 27.08 9.63
CA LEU A 47 6.82 26.68 10.04
C LEU A 47 7.23 25.34 9.42
N ALA A 48 6.32 24.36 9.33
CA ALA A 48 6.55 23.08 8.67
C ALA A 48 6.88 23.24 7.19
N LYS A 49 6.23 24.19 6.50
CA LYS A 49 6.51 24.52 5.10
C LYS A 49 7.88 25.16 4.90
N VAL A 50 8.25 26.08 5.79
CA VAL A 50 9.56 26.78 5.76
C VAL A 50 10.71 25.84 6.14
N MET A 51 10.49 24.93 7.09
CA MET A 51 11.47 23.96 7.56
C MET A 51 11.63 22.73 6.65
N GLY A 52 10.96 22.68 5.50
CA GLY A 52 11.12 21.58 4.54
C GLY A 52 10.39 20.28 4.90
N TYR A 53 9.46 20.29 5.87
CA TYR A 53 8.57 19.14 6.11
C TYR A 53 7.57 18.93 4.95
N TYR A 54 7.36 19.97 4.14
CA TYR A 54 6.74 19.91 2.81
C TYR A 54 7.77 19.94 1.68
N SER A 55 9.00 19.47 1.89
CA SER A 55 9.85 19.17 0.74
C SER A 55 9.12 18.09 -0.04
N THR A 56 8.75 18.39 -1.29
CA THR A 56 7.96 17.47 -2.14
C THR A 56 8.58 16.07 -2.18
N SER A 57 9.92 15.99 -2.05
CA SER A 57 10.68 14.75 -1.93
C SER A 57 10.34 13.93 -0.69
N SER A 58 10.35 14.49 0.53
CA SER A 58 10.03 13.72 1.74
C SER A 58 8.58 13.22 1.78
N THR A 59 7.64 14.02 1.25
CA THR A 59 6.23 13.60 1.15
C THR A 59 6.06 12.52 0.09
N ALA A 60 6.72 12.67 -1.07
CA ALA A 60 6.70 11.66 -2.12
C ALA A 60 7.29 10.33 -1.66
N ILE A 61 8.38 10.35 -0.88
CA ILE A 61 8.96 9.14 -0.28
C ILE A 61 7.92 8.44 0.60
N ARG A 62 7.27 9.14 1.54
CA ARG A 62 6.29 8.50 2.44
C ARG A 62 5.06 7.97 1.68
N VAL A 63 4.45 8.81 0.86
CA VAL A 63 3.22 8.45 0.15
C VAL A 63 3.47 7.33 -0.86
N SER A 64 4.58 7.37 -1.61
CA SER A 64 4.93 6.28 -2.53
C SER A 64 5.10 4.93 -1.84
N HIS A 65 5.56 4.91 -0.58
CA HIS A 65 5.63 3.69 0.21
C HIS A 65 4.25 3.10 0.45
N ASP A 66 3.30 3.93 0.88
CA ASP A 66 1.95 3.47 1.19
C ASP A 66 1.21 3.03 -0.09
N LEU A 67 1.36 3.79 -1.18
CA LEU A 67 0.86 3.41 -2.51
C LEU A 67 1.46 2.09 -2.99
N TYR A 68 2.79 1.92 -2.86
CA TYR A 68 3.47 0.69 -3.26
C TYR A 68 2.99 -0.52 -2.47
N ASN A 69 2.84 -0.38 -1.16
CA ASN A 69 2.38 -1.47 -0.29
C ASN A 69 0.99 -1.97 -0.69
N VAL A 70 0.12 -1.07 -1.14
CA VAL A 70 -1.18 -1.47 -1.69
C VAL A 70 -1.01 -2.32 -2.94
N CYS A 71 -0.13 -1.95 -3.87
CA CYS A 71 0.16 -2.75 -5.08
C CYS A 71 0.81 -4.10 -4.76
N ALA A 72 1.83 -4.13 -3.91
CA ALA A 72 2.60 -5.33 -3.59
C ALA A 72 1.77 -6.44 -2.93
N GLN A 73 0.69 -6.05 -2.23
CA GLN A 73 -0.22 -6.98 -1.55
C GLN A 73 -1.28 -7.59 -2.49
N GLN A 74 -1.44 -7.10 -3.72
CA GLN A 74 -2.58 -7.49 -4.58
C GLN A 74 -2.54 -8.96 -4.98
N MET A 75 -1.35 -9.52 -5.21
CA MET A 75 -1.20 -10.94 -5.51
C MET A 75 -1.70 -11.81 -4.35
N GLU A 76 -1.30 -11.50 -3.12
CA GLU A 76 -1.66 -12.30 -1.94
C GLU A 76 -3.13 -12.08 -1.53
N LYS A 77 -3.62 -10.83 -1.54
CA LYS A 77 -5.01 -10.50 -1.20
C LYS A 77 -6.02 -11.14 -2.15
N ASN A 78 -5.66 -11.27 -3.42
CA ASN A 78 -6.54 -11.76 -4.48
C ASN A 78 -6.05 -13.09 -5.07
N LYS A 79 -5.38 -13.90 -4.26
CA LYS A 79 -4.79 -15.18 -4.68
C LYS A 79 -5.81 -16.14 -5.28
N ASP A 80 -7.01 -16.21 -4.69
CA ASP A 80 -8.13 -17.03 -5.21
C ASP A 80 -8.51 -16.65 -6.64
N PHE A 81 -8.39 -15.37 -7.00
CA PHE A 81 -8.68 -14.89 -8.35
C PHE A 81 -7.48 -15.12 -9.29
N PHE A 82 -6.31 -14.61 -8.96
CA PHE A 82 -5.15 -14.66 -9.85
C PHE A 82 -4.61 -16.08 -10.04
N VAL A 83 -4.42 -16.82 -8.95
CA VAL A 83 -3.94 -18.22 -9.00
C VAL A 83 -5.09 -19.19 -9.23
N GLY A 84 -6.19 -19.04 -8.48
CA GLY A 84 -7.29 -20.00 -8.51
C GLY A 84 -8.14 -19.93 -9.78
N THR A 85 -8.65 -18.74 -10.12
CA THR A 85 -9.53 -18.55 -11.28
C THR A 85 -8.71 -18.43 -12.56
N CYS A 86 -7.74 -17.51 -12.57
CA CYS A 86 -6.96 -17.19 -13.76
C CYS A 86 -5.74 -18.12 -13.93
N ASN A 87 -5.62 -19.19 -13.14
CA ASN A 87 -4.60 -20.22 -13.29
C ASN A 87 -3.16 -19.70 -13.40
N LEU A 88 -2.83 -18.55 -12.77
CA LEU A 88 -1.46 -18.05 -12.76
C LEU A 88 -0.60 -18.92 -11.83
N PRO A 89 0.65 -19.22 -12.19
CA PRO A 89 1.53 -20.00 -11.32
C PRO A 89 1.80 -19.23 -10.03
N ASP A 90 1.78 -19.88 -8.87
CA ASP A 90 2.09 -19.23 -7.59
C ASP A 90 3.61 -19.08 -7.41
N ASN A 91 4.21 -18.11 -8.11
CA ASN A 91 5.65 -17.87 -8.08
C ASN A 91 6.01 -16.38 -8.23
N PHE A 92 7.31 -16.09 -8.13
CA PHE A 92 7.86 -14.73 -8.25
C PHE A 92 7.45 -14.02 -9.56
N GLN A 93 7.42 -14.73 -10.68
CA GLN A 93 7.09 -14.11 -11.96
C GLN A 93 5.63 -13.62 -12.00
N SER A 94 4.69 -14.42 -11.49
CA SER A 94 3.28 -14.00 -11.39
C SER A 94 3.11 -12.85 -10.41
N TRP A 95 3.80 -12.89 -9.26
CA TRP A 95 3.82 -11.77 -8.32
C TRP A 95 4.34 -10.49 -9.01
N PHE A 96 5.42 -10.57 -9.78
CA PHE A 96 5.99 -9.43 -10.50
C PHE A 96 5.00 -8.88 -11.52
N SER A 97 4.40 -9.71 -12.37
CA SER A 97 3.45 -9.28 -13.39
C SER A 97 2.17 -8.68 -12.79
N VAL A 98 1.61 -9.27 -11.73
CA VAL A 98 0.43 -8.72 -11.02
C VAL A 98 0.78 -7.41 -10.34
N THR A 99 1.91 -7.32 -9.64
CA THR A 99 2.33 -6.08 -8.96
C THR A 99 2.62 -4.97 -9.98
N GLN A 100 3.30 -5.29 -11.08
CA GLN A 100 3.54 -4.38 -12.20
C GLN A 100 2.24 -3.80 -12.76
N LEU A 101 1.20 -4.64 -12.93
CA LEU A 101 -0.09 -4.18 -13.45
C LEU A 101 -0.71 -3.10 -12.54
N HIS A 102 -0.67 -3.29 -11.23
CA HIS A 102 -1.20 -2.32 -10.27
C HIS A 102 -0.34 -1.06 -10.17
N VAL A 103 1.00 -1.21 -10.22
CA VAL A 103 1.92 -0.07 -10.32
C VAL A 103 1.63 0.74 -11.58
N TRP A 104 1.39 0.10 -12.72
CA TRP A 104 1.03 0.77 -13.97
C TRP A 104 -0.30 1.54 -13.84
N MET A 105 -1.34 0.97 -13.25
CA MET A 105 -2.62 1.68 -13.03
C MET A 105 -2.43 2.94 -12.18
N LEU A 106 -1.61 2.87 -11.12
CA LEU A 106 -1.25 4.08 -10.35
C LEU A 106 -0.43 5.07 -11.17
N MET A 107 0.51 4.61 -11.99
CA MET A 107 1.28 5.49 -12.87
C MET A 107 0.38 6.26 -13.84
N VAL A 108 -0.63 5.61 -14.42
CA VAL A 108 -1.60 6.28 -15.31
C VAL A 108 -2.25 7.46 -14.61
N HIS A 109 -2.78 7.25 -13.40
CA HIS A 109 -3.38 8.31 -12.60
C HIS A 109 -2.37 9.41 -12.24
N LEU A 110 -1.18 9.02 -11.77
CA LEU A 110 -0.12 9.92 -11.36
C LEU A 110 0.38 10.84 -12.48
N ARG A 111 0.36 10.40 -13.74
CA ARG A 111 0.82 11.23 -14.88
C ARG A 111 0.00 12.52 -15.06
N ALA A 112 -1.24 12.55 -14.57
CA ALA A 112 -2.10 13.73 -14.62
C ALA A 112 -1.78 14.76 -13.51
N GLU A 113 -1.00 14.38 -12.49
CA GLU A 113 -0.73 15.19 -11.31
C GLU A 113 0.52 16.08 -11.47
N ASN A 114 0.46 17.31 -10.93
CA ASN A 114 1.53 18.31 -11.07
C ASN A 114 2.91 17.86 -10.52
N GLN A 115 2.93 16.99 -9.52
CA GLN A 115 4.16 16.42 -8.93
C GLN A 115 4.30 14.92 -9.24
N GLY A 116 3.44 14.38 -10.11
CA GLY A 116 3.30 12.95 -10.36
C GLY A 116 4.59 12.25 -10.79
N LYS A 117 5.46 12.94 -11.55
CA LYS A 117 6.75 12.39 -11.98
C LYS A 117 7.63 11.93 -10.80
N LEU A 118 7.65 12.70 -9.72
CA LEU A 118 8.43 12.37 -8.52
C LEU A 118 7.84 11.15 -7.81
N TYR A 119 6.52 11.11 -7.66
CA TYR A 119 5.83 9.95 -7.06
C TYR A 119 5.99 8.68 -7.89
N ILE A 120 5.91 8.78 -9.22
CA ILE A 120 6.14 7.64 -10.14
C ILE A 120 7.56 7.13 -9.98
N GLN A 121 8.56 8.02 -9.91
CA GLN A 121 9.96 7.62 -9.72
C GLN A 121 10.14 6.85 -8.41
N GLU A 122 9.65 7.38 -7.30
CA GLU A 122 9.75 6.71 -6.00
C GLU A 122 8.94 5.38 -5.95
N LEU A 123 7.77 5.35 -6.58
CA LEU A 123 6.94 4.14 -6.69
C LEU A 123 7.67 3.02 -7.45
N VAL A 124 8.28 3.35 -8.59
CA VAL A 124 9.02 2.39 -9.41
C VAL A 124 10.32 1.95 -8.71
N ASN A 125 11.03 2.86 -8.05
CA ASN A 125 12.21 2.50 -7.25
C ASN A 125 11.86 1.44 -6.20
N ARG A 126 10.78 1.66 -5.45
CA ARG A 126 10.30 0.71 -4.43
C ARG A 126 9.92 -0.65 -5.00
N PHE A 127 9.28 -0.65 -6.16
CA PHE A 127 8.94 -1.89 -6.86
C PHE A 127 10.18 -2.73 -7.20
N PHE A 128 11.24 -2.09 -7.72
CA PHE A 128 12.48 -2.80 -8.04
C PHE A 128 13.31 -3.16 -6.80
N GLU A 129 13.25 -2.37 -5.73
CA GLU A 129 13.86 -2.71 -4.44
C GLU A 129 13.23 -3.99 -3.85
N ASP A 130 11.90 -4.12 -3.89
CA ASP A 130 11.20 -5.32 -3.42
C ASP A 130 11.44 -6.53 -4.35
N ALA A 131 11.46 -6.30 -5.68
CA ALA A 131 11.83 -7.34 -6.62
C ALA A 131 13.26 -7.88 -6.37
N GLU A 132 14.22 -6.99 -6.12
CA GLU A 132 15.59 -7.37 -5.75
C GLU A 132 15.63 -8.13 -4.42
N ALA A 133 14.91 -7.66 -3.40
CA ALA A 133 14.82 -8.33 -2.10
C ALA A 133 14.27 -9.76 -2.26
N LYS A 134 13.19 -9.94 -3.02
CA LYS A 134 12.61 -11.26 -3.31
C LYS A 134 13.56 -12.17 -4.09
N ILE A 135 14.31 -11.65 -5.06
CA ILE A 135 15.36 -12.43 -5.76
C ILE A 135 16.40 -12.95 -4.76
N ARG A 136 16.82 -12.11 -3.81
CA ARG A 136 17.79 -12.48 -2.76
C ARG A 136 17.22 -13.52 -1.80
N GLU A 137 15.93 -13.43 -1.44
CA GLU A 137 15.24 -14.43 -0.61
C GLU A 137 15.25 -15.82 -1.22
N HIS A 138 15.26 -15.93 -2.56
CA HIS A 138 15.38 -17.20 -3.28
C HIS A 138 16.83 -17.73 -3.35
N GLY A 139 17.75 -17.19 -2.55
CA GLY A 139 19.13 -17.66 -2.42
C GLY A 139 20.10 -17.12 -3.47
N ILE A 140 19.68 -16.20 -4.33
CA ILE A 140 20.55 -15.56 -5.32
C ILE A 140 21.30 -14.40 -4.64
N THR A 141 22.56 -14.63 -4.28
CA THR A 141 23.39 -13.63 -3.59
C THR A 141 24.42 -12.95 -4.48
N GLN A 142 24.73 -13.53 -5.65
CA GLN A 142 25.73 -13.02 -6.57
C GLN A 142 25.23 -11.74 -7.26
N GLN A 143 25.85 -10.60 -6.97
CA GLN A 143 25.43 -9.29 -7.50
C GLN A 143 25.35 -9.25 -9.03
N LYS A 144 26.28 -9.91 -9.73
CA LYS A 144 26.27 -9.99 -11.20
C LYS A 144 24.99 -10.66 -11.73
N VAL A 145 24.54 -11.73 -11.05
CA VAL A 145 23.34 -12.47 -11.43
C VAL A 145 22.11 -11.60 -11.15
N ILE A 146 22.03 -10.98 -9.96
CA ILE A 146 20.96 -10.05 -9.58
C ILE A 146 20.83 -8.92 -10.61
N ASN A 147 21.93 -8.27 -10.97
CA ASN A 147 21.92 -7.19 -11.96
C ASN A 147 21.41 -7.66 -13.34
N SER A 148 21.69 -8.91 -13.72
CA SER A 148 21.15 -9.49 -14.95
C SER A 148 19.63 -9.66 -14.85
N TYR A 149 19.14 -10.26 -13.76
CA TYR A 149 17.70 -10.40 -13.53
C TYR A 149 16.98 -9.06 -13.49
N ILE A 150 17.51 -8.08 -12.75
CA ILE A 150 16.91 -6.74 -12.67
C ILE A 150 16.85 -6.07 -14.04
N LYS A 151 17.88 -6.26 -14.88
CA LYS A 151 17.87 -5.75 -16.26
C LYS A 151 16.76 -6.38 -17.09
N ASP A 152 16.56 -7.70 -16.97
CA ASP A 152 15.50 -8.41 -17.68
C ASP A 152 14.11 -7.99 -17.19
N LEU A 153 13.94 -7.84 -15.87
CA LEU A 153 12.72 -7.32 -15.26
C LEU A 153 12.42 -5.87 -15.69
N LEU A 154 13.44 -5.02 -15.83
CA LEU A 154 13.26 -3.66 -16.32
C LEU A 154 12.77 -3.63 -17.77
N ALA A 155 13.29 -4.52 -18.62
CA ALA A 155 12.80 -4.66 -20.00
C ALA A 155 11.35 -5.14 -20.04
N GLN A 156 10.97 -6.11 -19.19
CA GLN A 156 9.59 -6.57 -19.04
C GLN A 156 8.67 -5.45 -18.52
N PHE A 157 9.15 -4.68 -17.54
CA PHE A 157 8.43 -3.55 -16.98
C PHE A 157 8.05 -2.53 -18.05
N HIS A 158 9.04 -2.05 -18.81
CA HIS A 158 8.80 -1.07 -19.88
C HIS A 158 7.95 -1.64 -21.02
N GLY A 159 8.20 -2.90 -21.42
CA GLY A 159 7.39 -3.57 -22.44
C GLY A 159 5.92 -3.67 -22.04
N GLY A 160 5.65 -4.03 -20.79
CA GLY A 160 4.29 -4.09 -20.24
C GLY A 160 3.65 -2.70 -20.16
N VAL A 161 4.35 -1.68 -19.63
CA VAL A 161 3.83 -0.30 -19.56
C VAL A 161 3.37 0.19 -20.93
N VAL A 162 4.20 0.01 -21.97
CA VAL A 162 3.85 0.43 -23.34
C VAL A 162 2.65 -0.35 -23.88
N ALA A 163 2.62 -1.66 -23.69
CA ALA A 163 1.52 -2.51 -24.17
C ALA A 163 0.20 -2.18 -23.46
N TYR A 164 0.23 -1.94 -22.15
CA TYR A 164 -0.95 -1.57 -21.37
C TYR A 164 -1.43 -0.15 -21.70
N ASP A 165 -0.52 0.82 -21.89
CA ASP A 165 -0.88 2.16 -22.35
C ASP A 165 -1.57 2.10 -23.74
N GLU A 166 -1.07 1.25 -24.64
CA GLU A 166 -1.69 1.03 -25.96
C GLU A 166 -3.10 0.42 -25.84
N GLY A 167 -3.26 -0.66 -25.07
CA GLY A 167 -4.54 -1.31 -24.85
C GLY A 167 -5.57 -0.43 -24.14
N MET A 168 -5.11 0.39 -23.18
CA MET A 168 -5.95 1.37 -22.51
C MET A 168 -6.51 2.41 -23.49
N CYS A 169 -5.67 2.92 -24.41
CA CYS A 169 -6.06 3.97 -25.37
C CYS A 169 -6.91 3.45 -26.55
N LYS A 170 -6.84 2.16 -26.86
CA LYS A 170 -7.55 1.55 -27.99
C LYS A 170 -8.84 0.87 -27.53
N ASP A 171 -8.87 -0.45 -27.49
CA ASP A 171 -10.03 -1.27 -27.19
C ASP A 171 -9.65 -2.49 -26.34
N ASP A 172 -10.68 -3.17 -25.85
CA ASP A 172 -10.52 -4.31 -24.95
C ASP A 172 -9.79 -5.51 -25.58
N PRO A 173 -9.96 -5.85 -26.87
CA PRO A 173 -9.14 -6.88 -27.52
C PRO A 173 -7.64 -6.56 -27.51
N VAL A 174 -7.23 -5.31 -27.74
CA VAL A 174 -5.82 -4.92 -27.67
C VAL A 174 -5.31 -5.03 -26.24
N LEU A 175 -6.09 -4.59 -25.24
CA LEU A 175 -5.72 -4.74 -23.84
C LEU A 175 -5.63 -6.22 -23.43
N ALA A 176 -6.56 -7.07 -23.88
CA ALA A 176 -6.51 -8.52 -23.67
C ALA A 176 -5.25 -9.14 -24.28
N ALA A 177 -4.86 -8.73 -25.50
CA ALA A 177 -3.63 -9.20 -26.13
C ALA A 177 -2.38 -8.77 -25.35
N ALA A 178 -2.35 -7.54 -24.83
CA ALA A 178 -1.28 -7.05 -23.97
C ALA A 178 -1.17 -7.86 -22.66
N LEU A 179 -2.30 -8.16 -22.01
CA LEU A 179 -2.34 -9.00 -20.82
C LEU A 179 -1.91 -10.43 -21.11
N TRP A 180 -2.38 -11.00 -22.22
CA TRP A 180 -1.99 -12.33 -22.62
C TRP A 180 -0.47 -12.43 -22.75
N ARG A 181 0.18 -11.46 -23.40
CA ARG A 181 1.64 -11.45 -23.57
C ARG A 181 2.42 -11.22 -22.28
N ASN A 182 1.94 -10.37 -21.36
CA ASN A 182 2.74 -9.90 -20.22
C ASN A 182 2.35 -10.53 -18.87
N LEU A 183 1.15 -11.09 -18.76
CA LEU A 183 0.63 -11.72 -17.53
C LEU A 183 0.44 -13.23 -17.72
N PHE A 184 -0.13 -13.66 -18.85
CA PHE A 184 -0.55 -15.06 -19.07
C PHE A 184 0.32 -15.87 -20.02
N ALA A 185 1.34 -15.28 -20.66
CA ALA A 185 2.16 -15.98 -21.66
C ALA A 185 2.79 -17.31 -21.16
N PRO A 186 3.14 -17.45 -19.86
CA PRO A 186 3.63 -18.72 -19.33
C PRO A 186 2.56 -19.81 -19.14
N THR A 187 1.27 -19.49 -19.31
CA THR A 187 0.15 -20.36 -18.93
C THR A 187 -0.88 -20.57 -20.04
N THR A 188 -1.60 -21.68 -19.94
CA THR A 188 -2.78 -21.95 -20.78
C THR A 188 -4.00 -21.34 -20.11
N ASN A 189 -4.50 -20.26 -20.70
CA ASN A 189 -5.63 -19.49 -20.19
C ASN A 189 -6.74 -19.40 -21.22
N ASP A 190 -7.98 -19.37 -20.74
CA ASP A 190 -9.13 -19.14 -21.60
C ASP A 190 -9.29 -17.64 -21.89
N ALA A 191 -9.94 -17.32 -23.01
CA ALA A 191 -10.31 -15.96 -23.35
C ALA A 191 -11.18 -15.31 -22.26
N THR A 192 -11.93 -16.12 -21.52
CA THR A 192 -12.74 -15.69 -20.37
C THR A 192 -11.90 -15.09 -19.24
N ASP A 193 -10.75 -15.70 -18.92
CA ASP A 193 -9.86 -15.21 -17.85
C ASP A 193 -9.30 -13.83 -18.20
N LEU A 194 -8.89 -13.66 -19.46
CA LEU A 194 -8.43 -12.38 -19.99
C LEU A 194 -9.53 -11.32 -19.87
N ALA A 195 -10.77 -11.67 -20.22
CA ALA A 195 -11.90 -10.76 -20.15
C ALA A 195 -12.18 -10.29 -18.71
N TYR A 196 -12.08 -11.17 -17.71
CA TYR A 196 -12.22 -10.77 -16.30
C TYR A 196 -11.14 -9.77 -15.87
N VAL A 197 -9.88 -9.97 -16.29
CA VAL A 197 -8.79 -9.04 -15.96
C VAL A 197 -8.94 -7.71 -16.71
N VAL A 198 -9.40 -7.73 -17.96
CA VAL A 198 -9.72 -6.51 -18.72
C VAL A 198 -10.80 -5.70 -18.01
N GLN A 199 -11.92 -6.33 -17.65
CA GLN A 199 -13.01 -5.69 -16.92
C GLN A 199 -12.51 -5.10 -15.60
N TYR A 200 -11.72 -5.87 -14.85
CA TYR A 200 -11.08 -5.41 -13.62
C TYR A 200 -10.27 -4.11 -13.86
N ILE A 201 -9.35 -4.12 -14.83
CA ILE A 201 -8.52 -2.95 -15.14
C ILE A 201 -9.36 -1.74 -15.51
N ARG A 202 -10.37 -1.90 -16.37
CA ARG A 202 -11.24 -0.79 -16.78
C ARG A 202 -11.94 -0.15 -15.59
N ARG A 203 -12.48 -0.97 -14.69
CA ARG A 203 -13.13 -0.50 -13.47
C ARG A 203 -12.16 0.21 -12.53
N GLU A 204 -10.98 -0.37 -12.29
CA GLU A 204 -10.00 0.23 -11.39
C GLU A 204 -9.43 1.54 -11.93
N LEU A 205 -9.16 1.63 -13.24
CA LEU A 205 -8.74 2.89 -13.87
C LEU A 205 -9.82 3.98 -13.71
N GLN A 206 -11.09 3.64 -13.93
CA GLN A 206 -12.20 4.57 -13.72
C GLN A 206 -12.33 4.99 -12.24
N ALA A 207 -12.13 4.06 -11.31
CA ALA A 207 -12.14 4.38 -9.87
C ALA A 207 -10.99 5.31 -9.48
N LEU A 208 -9.81 5.11 -10.07
CA LEU A 208 -8.64 5.97 -9.87
C LEU A 208 -8.83 7.37 -10.45
N GLU A 209 -9.55 7.54 -11.57
CA GLU A 209 -9.89 8.88 -12.09
C GLU A 209 -10.74 9.71 -11.12
N GLN A 210 -11.61 9.06 -10.35
CA GLN A 210 -12.44 9.70 -9.33
C GLN A 210 -11.67 9.98 -8.03
N PHE A 211 -10.42 9.53 -7.95
CA PHE A 211 -9.58 9.66 -6.79
C PHE A 211 -8.97 11.07 -6.73
N GLY A 212 -9.53 11.96 -5.92
CA GLY A 212 -9.06 13.34 -5.81
C GLY A 212 -7.68 13.48 -5.14
N GLY A 213 -6.95 14.55 -5.49
CA GLY A 213 -5.58 14.82 -5.02
C GLY A 213 -5.40 14.88 -3.49
N GLU A 214 -6.45 15.16 -2.70
CA GLU A 214 -6.36 15.12 -1.23
C GLU A 214 -6.16 13.71 -0.67
N LYS A 215 -6.92 12.71 -1.17
CA LYS A 215 -6.79 11.32 -0.75
C LYS A 215 -5.44 10.74 -1.19
N PHE A 216 -4.98 11.16 -2.37
CA PHE A 216 -3.66 10.82 -2.89
C PHE A 216 -2.53 11.31 -1.98
N ASN A 217 -2.55 12.59 -1.56
CA ASN A 217 -1.54 13.14 -0.65
C ASN A 217 -1.53 12.45 0.73
N ALA A 218 -2.63 11.80 1.10
CA ALA A 218 -2.74 10.98 2.30
C ALA A 218 -2.18 9.55 2.12
N GLY A 219 -1.81 9.13 0.90
CA GLY A 219 -1.32 7.78 0.60
C GLY A 219 -2.41 6.71 0.71
N ILE A 220 -3.68 7.11 0.75
CA ILE A 220 -4.80 6.20 0.82
C ILE A 220 -5.13 5.85 -0.62
N VAL A 221 -4.98 4.60 -1.03
CA VAL A 221 -5.52 4.07 -2.29
C VAL A 221 -6.01 2.65 -2.04
N GLU A 222 -7.12 2.28 -2.65
CA GLU A 222 -7.66 0.93 -2.56
C GLU A 222 -8.05 0.46 -3.96
N PHE A 223 -7.65 -0.76 -4.29
CA PHE A 223 -8.14 -1.47 -5.44
C PHE A 223 -9.34 -2.32 -5.03
N GLY A 224 -10.37 -2.37 -5.87
CA GLY A 224 -11.49 -3.27 -5.72
C GLY A 224 -11.05 -4.74 -5.77
N LYS A 225 -11.89 -5.63 -5.24
CA LYS A 225 -11.65 -7.07 -5.41
C LYS A 225 -11.91 -7.46 -6.88
N PRO A 226 -11.00 -8.18 -7.56
CA PRO A 226 -11.30 -8.73 -8.87
C PRO A 226 -12.34 -9.84 -8.75
N GLU A 227 -13.28 -9.88 -9.69
CA GLU A 227 -14.39 -10.83 -9.66
C GLU A 227 -14.42 -11.65 -10.96
N ALA A 228 -14.68 -12.95 -10.84
CA ALA A 228 -14.85 -13.86 -11.97
C ALA A 228 -16.30 -13.85 -12.48
N ARG A 229 -16.88 -12.66 -12.66
CA ARG A 229 -18.22 -12.45 -13.19
C ARG A 229 -18.30 -11.13 -13.96
N PHE A 230 -19.05 -11.15 -15.05
CA PHE A 230 -19.36 -9.93 -15.80
C PHE A 230 -20.44 -9.14 -15.07
N GLU A 231 -20.19 -7.85 -14.88
CA GLU A 231 -21.19 -6.91 -14.38
C GLU A 231 -22.26 -6.75 -15.49
N SER A 232 -23.53 -7.00 -15.14
CA SER A 232 -24.69 -6.98 -16.04
C SER A 232 -25.26 -5.59 -16.26
#